data_AF-A0A1H4JAL5-F1
#
_entry.id   AF-A0A1H4JAL5-F1
#
_cell.length_a   1.000
_cell.length_b   1.000
_cell.length_c   1.000
_cell.angle_alpha   90.00
_cell.angle_beta   90.00
_cell.angle_gamma   90.00
#
_symmetry.space_group_name_H-M   'P 1'
#
loop_
_entity.id
_entity.type
_entity.pdbx_description
1 polymer ?
#
loop_
_entity_poly.entity_id
_entity_poly.type
_entity_poly.pdbx_seq_one_letter_code
_entity_poly.pdbx_strand_id
1 'polypeptide(L)'
;MLAMKKNETLSQATFQANVSCLIGAKTKKHALEKAANEWNKASIHIDPITLENEIGQSKHFTVVQVEQMDWFDVENAECSNQYRVFGRIRLSISELKQTDYYINDFDQFSYKIPPSLVGKKPVLVVSEGLRHIFLTVSQQVAKWNNKEESRHLSKLA
;
A
#
# COMPACT_ATOMS: atom_id res chain seq x y z
N MET A 1 14.65 -39.98 -1.51
CA MET A 1 14.21 -39.24 -2.71
C MET A 1 13.57 -37.94 -2.26
N LEU A 2 14.31 -36.85 -2.30
CA LEU A 2 13.82 -35.50 -1.98
C LEU A 2 14.06 -34.65 -3.22
N ALA A 3 12.98 -34.25 -3.89
CA ALA A 3 13.01 -33.24 -4.93
C ALA A 3 11.83 -32.29 -4.70
N MET A 4 12.03 -31.36 -3.76
CA MET A 4 11.27 -30.12 -3.71
C MET A 4 11.72 -29.22 -4.86
N LYS A 5 10.76 -28.67 -5.61
CA LYS A 5 10.64 -27.23 -5.93
C LYS A 5 9.44 -27.03 -6.86
N LYS A 6 8.26 -26.95 -6.25
CA LYS A 6 7.09 -26.36 -6.92
C LYS A 6 7.34 -24.85 -6.89
N ASN A 7 7.74 -24.27 -8.02
CA ASN A 7 7.82 -22.82 -8.18
C ASN A 7 6.40 -22.25 -8.14
N GLU A 8 5.91 -22.03 -6.93
CA GLU A 8 4.66 -21.33 -6.67
C GLU A 8 4.86 -19.86 -7.05
N THR A 9 4.45 -19.51 -8.27
CA THR A 9 4.43 -18.12 -8.74
C THR A 9 3.32 -17.39 -7.99
N LEU A 10 3.66 -16.77 -6.86
CA LEU A 10 2.81 -15.79 -6.19
C LEU A 10 2.52 -14.65 -7.17
N SER A 11 1.23 -14.36 -7.40
CA SER A 11 0.83 -13.17 -8.16
C SER A 11 1.26 -11.94 -7.39
N GLN A 12 2.15 -11.15 -7.98
CA GLN A 12 2.69 -9.93 -7.39
C GLN A 12 2.05 -8.73 -8.08
N ALA A 13 1.76 -7.69 -7.31
CA ALA A 13 1.20 -6.44 -7.81
C ALA A 13 1.94 -5.26 -7.19
N THR A 14 1.87 -4.13 -7.87
CA THR A 14 2.24 -2.83 -7.31
C THR A 14 0.97 -2.07 -6.96
N PHE A 15 0.81 -1.73 -5.68
CA PHE A 15 -0.22 -0.82 -5.20
C PHE A 15 0.38 0.57 -4.98
N GLN A 16 -0.23 1.60 -5.55
CA GLN A 16 0.18 2.99 -5.35
C GLN A 16 -0.99 3.80 -4.81
N ALA A 17 -0.75 4.63 -3.81
CA ALA A 17 -1.73 5.55 -3.27
C ALA A 17 -1.16 6.94 -2.99
N ASN A 18 -1.98 7.96 -3.24
CA ASN A 18 -1.78 9.28 -2.65
C ASN A 18 -2.46 9.30 -1.29
N VAL A 19 -1.69 9.69 -0.27
CA VAL A 19 -2.08 9.58 1.13
C VAL A 19 -1.97 10.93 1.83
N SER A 20 -2.71 11.09 2.92
CA SER A 20 -2.54 12.23 3.82
C SER A 20 -2.75 11.82 5.27
N CYS A 21 -2.10 12.54 6.18
CA CYS A 21 -2.28 12.37 7.62
C CYS A 21 -2.26 13.72 8.33
N LEU A 22 -2.80 13.75 9.55
CA LEU A 22 -2.75 14.93 10.40
C LEU A 22 -1.56 14.83 11.35
N ILE A 23 -0.73 15.87 11.39
CA ILE A 23 0.46 15.93 12.23
C ILE A 23 0.39 17.16 13.12
N GLY A 24 0.59 16.96 14.42
CA GLY A 24 0.82 18.05 15.36
C GLY A 24 2.25 18.58 15.23
N ALA A 25 2.40 19.87 14.92
CA ALA A 25 3.68 20.57 14.84
C ALA A 25 3.53 22.09 15.05
N LYS A 26 4.63 22.79 15.28
CA LYS A 26 4.64 24.26 15.42
C LYS A 26 4.54 25.02 14.09
N THR A 27 4.99 24.39 13.00
CA THR A 27 5.03 25.00 11.67
C THR A 27 4.76 23.94 10.60
N LYS A 28 4.33 24.39 9.41
CA LYS A 28 4.18 23.53 8.22
C LYS A 28 5.47 22.76 7.89
N LYS A 29 6.61 23.47 7.89
CA LYS A 29 7.92 22.88 7.63
C LYS A 29 8.24 21.76 8.62
N HIS A 30 8.04 22.02 9.91
CA HIS A 30 8.27 21.01 10.94
C HIS A 30 7.32 19.81 10.81
N ALA A 31 6.05 20.02 10.42
CA ALA A 31 5.13 18.92 10.16
C ALA A 31 5.63 18.02 9.02
N LEU A 32 6.07 18.62 7.91
CA LEU A 32 6.59 17.88 6.76
C LEU A 32 7.88 17.12 7.10
N GLU A 33 8.84 17.78 7.77
CA GLU A 33 10.08 17.14 8.23
C GLU A 33 9.80 16.00 9.20
N LYS A 34 8.84 16.17 10.11
CA LYS A 34 8.42 15.12 11.04
C LYS A 34 7.85 13.92 10.30
N ALA A 35 6.98 14.14 9.31
CA ALA A 35 6.44 13.06 8.47
C ALA A 35 7.55 12.30 7.75
N ALA A 36 8.48 13.03 7.13
CA ALA A 36 9.58 12.44 6.37
C ALA A 36 10.57 11.67 7.25
N ASN A 37 10.83 12.12 8.48
CA ASN A 37 11.75 11.46 9.38
C ASN A 37 11.11 10.24 10.07
N GLU A 38 9.87 10.37 10.54
CA GLU A 38 9.19 9.29 11.27
C GLU A 38 8.64 8.22 10.32
N TRP A 39 8.13 8.62 9.16
CA TRP A 39 7.38 7.73 8.25
C TRP A 39 7.97 7.73 6.86
N ASN A 40 9.15 7.14 6.74
CA ASN A 40 9.82 6.89 5.48
C ASN A 40 9.86 5.38 5.18
N LYS A 41 10.26 5.06 3.95
CA LYS A 41 10.39 3.69 3.46
C LYS A 41 11.15 2.74 4.41
N ALA A 42 12.15 3.23 5.14
CA ALA A 42 12.99 2.40 6.00
C ALA A 42 12.38 2.19 7.40
N SER A 43 11.51 3.07 7.87
CA SER A 43 10.90 3.00 9.20
C SER A 43 9.51 2.37 9.21
N ILE A 44 8.77 2.41 8.10
CA ILE A 44 7.37 1.98 8.10
C ILE A 44 7.18 0.48 7.89
N HIS A 45 6.37 -0.13 8.74
CA HIS A 45 5.80 -1.45 8.55
C HIS A 45 4.32 -1.33 8.21
N ILE A 46 3.86 -2.09 7.22
CA ILE A 46 2.48 -2.09 6.79
C ILE A 46 1.95 -3.50 6.91
N ASP A 47 0.93 -3.63 7.75
CA ASP A 47 0.20 -4.88 7.94
C ASP A 47 -0.44 -5.34 6.62
N PRO A 48 -0.80 -6.63 6.49
CA PRO A 48 -1.57 -7.10 5.34
C PRO A 48 -2.80 -6.23 5.09
N ILE A 49 -3.00 -5.84 3.83
CA ILE A 49 -4.06 -4.93 3.42
C ILE A 49 -5.21 -5.72 2.81
N THR A 50 -6.43 -5.20 2.95
CA THR A 50 -7.60 -5.73 2.26
C THR A 50 -7.95 -4.79 1.12
N LEU A 51 -8.04 -5.35 -0.09
CA LEU A 51 -8.50 -4.62 -1.27
C LEU A 51 -9.79 -5.23 -1.78
N GLU A 52 -10.66 -4.39 -2.30
CA GLU A 52 -11.95 -4.73 -2.87
C GLU A 52 -11.99 -4.31 -4.34
N ASN A 53 -12.55 -5.15 -5.19
CA ASN A 53 -12.79 -4.82 -6.59
C ASN A 53 -14.18 -4.21 -6.82
N GLU A 54 -14.45 -3.81 -8.05
CA GLU A 54 -15.70 -3.17 -8.48
C GLU A 54 -16.97 -4.03 -8.31
N ILE A 55 -16.84 -5.36 -8.16
CA ILE A 55 -17.97 -6.27 -7.91
C ILE A 55 -18.15 -6.57 -6.42
N GLY A 56 -17.40 -5.91 -5.54
CA GLY A 56 -17.48 -6.07 -4.08
C GLY A 56 -16.71 -7.27 -3.53
N GLN A 57 -15.85 -7.91 -4.34
CA GLN A 57 -15.01 -9.01 -3.88
C GLN A 57 -13.80 -8.47 -3.15
N SER A 58 -13.72 -8.73 -1.86
CA SER A 58 -12.55 -8.41 -1.03
C SER A 58 -11.51 -9.54 -1.05
N LYS A 59 -10.23 -9.17 -1.10
CA LYS A 59 -9.09 -10.08 -0.99
C LYS A 59 -8.03 -9.50 -0.06
N HIS A 60 -7.28 -10.38 0.58
CA HIS A 60 -6.20 -10.02 1.49
C HIS A 60 -4.85 -10.12 0.78
N PHE A 61 -4.04 -9.09 0.95
CA PHE A 61 -2.73 -8.97 0.35
C PHE A 61 -1.68 -8.74 1.42
N THR A 62 -0.64 -9.55 1.39
CA THR A 62 0.58 -9.29 2.16
C THR A 62 1.34 -8.16 1.49
N VAL A 63 1.84 -7.21 2.28
CA VAL A 63 2.81 -6.22 1.80
C VAL A 63 4.19 -6.86 1.82
N VAL A 64 4.72 -7.14 0.64
CA VAL A 64 6.05 -7.73 0.47
C VAL A 64 7.12 -6.69 0.78
N GLN A 65 6.94 -5.47 0.28
CA GLN A 65 7.89 -4.39 0.45
C GLN A 65 7.22 -3.03 0.27
N VAL A 66 7.66 -2.04 1.04
CA VAL A 66 7.42 -0.62 0.73
C VAL A 66 8.45 -0.17 -0.30
N GLU A 67 8.01 0.08 -1.53
CA GLU A 67 8.89 0.49 -2.62
C GLU A 67 9.24 1.99 -2.52
N GLN A 68 8.27 2.81 -2.11
CA GLN A 68 8.36 4.27 -2.04
C GLN A 68 7.45 4.81 -0.92
N MET A 69 7.95 5.82 -0.20
CA MET A 69 7.16 6.62 0.74
C MET A 69 7.73 8.04 0.77
N ASP A 70 7.06 8.97 0.09
CA ASP A 70 7.50 10.36 -0.03
C ASP A 70 6.41 11.32 0.44
N TRP A 71 6.81 12.40 1.10
CA TRP A 71 5.94 13.49 1.52
C TRP A 71 6.30 14.75 0.75
N PHE A 72 5.30 15.43 0.18
CA PHE A 72 5.56 16.50 -0.80
C PHE A 72 4.78 17.78 -0.57
N ASP A 73 3.72 17.78 0.23
CA ASP A 73 2.92 19.00 0.48
C ASP A 73 2.33 19.04 1.88
N VAL A 74 1.98 20.24 2.34
CA VAL A 74 1.45 20.51 3.68
C VAL A 74 0.46 21.67 3.73
N GLU A 75 -0.72 21.38 4.24
CA GLU A 75 -1.81 22.33 4.42
C GLU A 75 -2.12 22.57 5.91
N ASN A 76 -2.73 23.72 6.21
CA ASN A 76 -3.27 23.96 7.54
C ASN A 76 -4.47 23.02 7.77
N ALA A 77 -4.56 22.43 8.96
CA ALA A 77 -5.80 21.81 9.40
C ALA A 77 -6.70 22.83 10.12
N GLU A 78 -7.89 22.40 10.51
CA GLU A 78 -8.87 23.22 11.23
C GLU A 78 -8.38 23.62 12.63
N CYS A 79 -7.55 22.78 13.24
CA CYS A 79 -6.98 23.00 14.58
C CYS A 79 -5.62 23.72 14.51
N SER A 80 -5.38 24.64 15.44
CA SER A 80 -4.08 25.29 15.61
C SER A 80 -2.98 24.25 15.84
N ASN A 81 -1.81 24.45 15.24
CA ASN A 81 -0.65 23.54 15.34
C ASN A 81 -0.90 22.11 14.83
N GLN A 82 -1.91 21.93 13.99
CA GLN A 82 -2.14 20.70 13.26
C GLN A 82 -2.08 20.99 11.76
N TYR A 83 -1.39 20.11 11.04
CA TYR A 83 -1.20 20.24 9.61
C TYR A 83 -1.56 18.94 8.92
N ARG A 84 -2.17 19.05 7.75
CA ARG A 84 -2.40 17.91 6.86
C ARG A 84 -1.20 17.78 5.96
N VAL A 85 -0.47 16.67 6.10
CA VAL A 85 0.71 16.39 5.26
C VAL A 85 0.31 15.38 4.20
N PHE A 86 0.67 15.66 2.95
CA PHE A 86 0.36 14.84 1.79
C PHE A 86 1.60 14.11 1.31
N GLY A 87 1.38 12.87 0.91
CA GLY A 87 2.43 11.98 0.45
C GLY A 87 1.94 10.98 -0.58
N ARG A 88 2.88 10.17 -1.04
CA ARG A 88 2.66 9.06 -1.95
C ARG A 88 3.34 7.83 -1.41
N ILE A 89 2.61 6.73 -1.43
CA ILE A 89 3.12 5.42 -1.09
C ILE A 89 3.03 4.48 -2.28
N ARG A 90 4.06 3.64 -2.45
CA ARG A 90 4.07 2.53 -3.39
C ARG A 90 4.48 1.26 -2.66
N LEU A 91 3.67 0.22 -2.82
CA LEU A 91 3.81 -1.06 -2.16
C LEU A 91 3.92 -2.15 -3.21
N SER A 92 4.85 -3.07 -2.97
CA SER A 92 4.84 -4.39 -3.59
C SER A 92 3.95 -5.29 -2.74
N ILE A 93 2.92 -5.87 -3.33
CA ILE A 93 1.94 -6.70 -2.64
C ILE A 93 1.82 -8.08 -3.30
N SER A 94 1.48 -9.09 -2.51
CA SER A 94 1.17 -10.43 -2.98
C SER A 94 -0.08 -10.95 -2.31
N GLU A 95 -0.86 -11.78 -3.01
CA GLU A 95 -2.06 -12.36 -2.41
C GLU A 95 -1.70 -13.30 -1.25
N LEU A 96 -2.43 -13.16 -0.15
CA LEU A 96 -2.36 -14.10 0.97
C LEU A 96 -3.14 -15.36 0.58
N LYS A 97 -2.43 -16.45 0.25
CA LYS A 97 -3.05 -17.71 -0.18
C LYS A 97 -4.06 -18.24 0.84
N GLN A 98 -5.34 -18.20 0.49
CA GLN A 98 -6.36 -19.03 1.13
C GLN A 98 -6.63 -20.22 0.21
N THR A 99 -6.07 -21.39 0.58
CA THR A 99 -6.37 -22.75 0.10
C THR A 99 -7.01 -22.97 -1.30
N ASP A 100 -6.23 -23.64 -2.17
CA ASP A 100 -6.59 -24.57 -3.27
C ASP A 100 -7.49 -24.18 -4.44
N TYR A 101 -8.07 -22.98 -4.52
CA TYR A 101 -8.72 -22.52 -5.75
C TYR A 101 -7.94 -21.39 -6.43
N TYR A 102 -6.98 -21.78 -7.28
CA TYR A 102 -6.29 -20.88 -8.20
C TYR A 102 -7.23 -20.44 -9.32
N ILE A 103 -8.05 -19.42 -9.06
CA ILE A 103 -8.69 -18.66 -10.14
C ILE A 103 -7.83 -17.41 -10.36
N ASN A 104 -7.04 -17.45 -11.44
CA ASN A 104 -6.06 -16.45 -11.89
C ASN A 104 -6.70 -15.17 -12.48
N ASP A 105 -7.88 -14.75 -12.03
CA ASP A 105 -8.62 -13.64 -12.66
C ASP A 105 -8.25 -12.24 -12.13
N PHE A 106 -7.10 -12.07 -11.48
CA PHE A 106 -6.67 -10.76 -10.93
C PHE A 106 -6.53 -9.68 -11.99
N ASP A 107 -6.04 -10.07 -13.16
CA ASP A 107 -5.71 -9.15 -14.25
C ASP A 107 -6.93 -8.45 -14.85
N GLN A 108 -8.14 -8.92 -14.55
CA GLN A 108 -9.38 -8.34 -15.06
C GLN A 108 -9.96 -7.23 -14.17
N PHE A 109 -9.60 -7.21 -12.88
CA PHE A 109 -10.29 -6.37 -11.89
C PHE A 109 -9.40 -5.28 -11.29
N SER A 110 -10.00 -4.12 -11.01
CA SER A 110 -9.33 -3.01 -10.36
C SER A 110 -9.53 -3.04 -8.84
N TYR A 111 -8.53 -3.53 -8.13
CA TYR A 111 -8.58 -3.60 -6.66
C TYR A 111 -8.19 -2.29 -5.99
N LYS A 112 -8.95 -1.90 -4.95
CA LYS A 112 -8.81 -0.65 -4.20
C LYS A 112 -9.06 -0.89 -2.70
N ILE A 113 -8.42 -0.14 -1.83
CA ILE A 113 -8.77 -0.07 -0.40
C ILE A 113 -10.23 0.42 -0.30
N PRO A 114 -11.11 -0.33 0.38
CA PRO A 114 -12.50 0.04 0.53
C PRO A 114 -12.66 1.28 1.43
N PRO A 115 -13.79 2.01 1.33
CA PRO A 115 -14.14 3.08 2.26
C PRO A 115 -14.07 2.65 3.73
N SER A 116 -13.57 3.52 4.60
CA SER A 116 -13.67 3.29 6.05
C SER A 116 -15.12 3.42 6.52
N LEU A 117 -15.49 2.60 7.51
CA LEU A 117 -16.81 2.62 8.15
C LEU A 117 -17.10 3.96 8.84
N VAL A 118 -16.06 4.66 9.31
CA VAL A 118 -16.18 5.91 10.07
C VAL A 118 -16.29 7.13 9.17
N GLY A 119 -15.49 7.20 8.10
CA GLY A 119 -15.27 8.45 7.36
C GLY A 119 -15.62 8.43 5.87
N LYS A 120 -16.13 7.30 5.33
CA LYS A 120 -16.38 7.04 3.90
C LYS A 120 -15.15 7.19 2.97
N LYS A 121 -14.03 7.72 3.47
CA LYS A 121 -12.75 7.76 2.78
C LYS A 121 -11.97 6.47 3.09
N PRO A 122 -11.27 5.88 2.10
CA PRO A 122 -10.40 4.76 2.37
C PRO A 122 -9.24 5.17 3.27
N VAL A 123 -8.82 4.26 4.14
CA VAL A 123 -7.75 4.50 5.11
C VAL A 123 -6.77 3.34 5.05
N LEU A 124 -5.50 3.66 4.83
CA LEU A 124 -4.39 2.72 4.99
C LEU A 124 -3.82 2.88 6.41
N VAL A 125 -3.62 1.78 7.10
CA VAL A 125 -3.05 1.78 8.45
C VAL A 125 -1.58 1.40 8.38
N VAL A 126 -0.73 2.24 8.97
CA VAL A 126 0.70 1.96 9.17
C VAL A 126 0.91 1.74 10.66
N SER A 127 1.54 0.62 11.01
CA SER A 127 1.72 0.22 12.41
C SER A 127 3.21 0.23 12.76
N GLU A 128 3.56 0.92 13.84
CA GLU A 128 4.90 0.93 14.42
C GLU A 128 4.79 0.59 15.92
N GLY A 129 4.92 -0.70 16.24
CA GLY A 129 4.66 -1.22 17.58
C GLY A 129 3.20 -1.00 17.99
N LEU A 130 2.97 -0.20 19.04
CA LEU A 130 1.63 0.18 19.53
C LEU A 130 1.08 1.45 18.88
N ARG A 131 1.85 2.11 18.01
CA ARG A 131 1.43 3.34 17.33
C ARG A 131 0.84 2.99 15.99
N HIS A 132 -0.38 3.46 15.75
CA HIS A 132 -1.04 3.35 14.46
C HIS A 132 -1.18 4.73 13.83
N ILE A 133 -0.80 4.83 12.56
CA ILE A 133 -0.99 6.02 11.75
C ILE A 133 -2.04 5.70 10.70
N PHE A 134 -3.08 6.52 10.67
CA PHE A 134 -4.18 6.39 9.73
C PHE A 134 -3.93 7.33 8.55
N LEU A 135 -3.55 6.75 7.42
CA LEU A 135 -3.32 7.44 6.17
C LEU A 135 -4.62 7.49 5.36
N THR A 136 -5.20 8.68 5.22
CA THR A 136 -6.37 8.86 4.36
C THR A 136 -5.93 8.77 2.90
N VAL A 137 -6.52 7.86 2.14
CA VAL A 137 -6.21 7.63 0.74
C VAL A 137 -7.12 8.49 -0.13
N SER A 138 -6.54 9.33 -0.99
CA SER A 138 -7.28 10.20 -1.92
C SER A 138 -7.35 9.62 -3.33
N GLN A 139 -6.28 8.92 -3.75
CA GLN A 139 -6.19 8.25 -5.03
C GLN A 139 -5.44 6.94 -4.84
N GLN A 140 -5.79 5.92 -5.63
CA GLN A 140 -5.17 4.61 -5.55
C GLN A 140 -5.29 3.84 -6.86
N VAL A 141 -4.27 3.05 -7.16
CA VAL A 141 -4.20 2.16 -8.32
C VAL A 141 -3.41 0.91 -7.92
N ALA A 142 -3.95 -0.26 -8.21
CA ALA A 142 -3.22 -1.52 -8.21
C ALA A 142 -2.88 -1.92 -9.65
N LYS A 143 -1.65 -2.37 -9.91
CA LYS A 143 -1.18 -2.90 -11.19
C LYS A 143 -0.59 -4.28 -10.98
N TRP A 144 -1.07 -5.26 -11.74
CA TRP A 144 -0.61 -6.65 -11.64
C TRP A 144 0.63 -6.87 -12.51
N ASN A 145 1.62 -7.58 -11.96
CA ASN A 145 2.81 -7.94 -12.70
C ASN A 145 2.47 -9.14 -13.59
N ASN A 146 2.14 -8.89 -14.85
CA ASN A 146 1.82 -9.95 -15.79
C ASN A 146 3.05 -10.86 -16.01
N LYS A 147 2.83 -12.18 -16.01
CA LYS A 147 3.85 -13.23 -16.16
C LYS A 147 4.66 -13.16 -17.46
N GLU A 148 4.34 -12.27 -18.40
CA GLU A 148 4.93 -12.23 -19.74
C GLU A 148 6.29 -11.49 -19.81
N GLU A 149 6.56 -10.51 -18.94
CA GLU A 149 7.84 -9.77 -18.99
C GLU A 149 9.04 -10.61 -18.50
N SER A 150 8.80 -11.62 -17.66
CA SER A 150 9.87 -12.48 -17.11
C SER A 150 10.43 -13.50 -18.12
N ARG A 151 9.75 -13.74 -19.25
CA ARG A 151 10.19 -14.70 -20.28
C ARG A 151 11.09 -14.09 -21.35
N HIS A 152 11.12 -12.76 -21.49
CA HIS A 152 11.96 -12.10 -22.49
C HIS A 152 13.40 -11.90 -22.02
N LEU A 153 13.66 -11.79 -20.72
CA LEU A 153 15.01 -11.63 -20.18
C LEU A 153 15.80 -12.95 -20.06
N SER A 154 15.12 -14.10 -20.09
CA SER A 154 15.75 -15.42 -20.04
C SER A 154 16.06 -16.02 -21.42
N LYS A 155 15.75 -15.29 -22.50
CA LYS A 155 16.12 -15.67 -23.89
C LYS A 155 17.29 -14.86 -24.47
N LEU A 156 17.87 -13.95 -23.68
CA LEU A 156 18.98 -13.09 -24.08
C LEU A 156 20.26 -13.34 -23.26
N ALA A 157 20.32 -14.44 -22.50
CA ALA A 157 21.50 -14.89 -21.78
C ALA A 157 22.02 -16.22 -22.35
#